data_AF-X0SIG3-F1
#
_entry.id   AF-X0SIG3-F1
#
_cell.length_a   1.000
_cell.length_b   1.000
_cell.length_c   1.000
_cell.angle_alpha   90.00
_cell.angle_beta   90.00
_cell.angle_gamma   90.00
#
_symmetry.space_group_name_H-M   'P 1'
#
loop_
_entity.id
_entity.type
_entity.pdbx_description
1 polymer ?
#
loop_
_entity_poly.entity_id
_entity_poly.type
_entity_poly.pdbx_seq_one_letter_code
_entity_poly.pdbx_strand_id
1 'polypeptide(L)'
;METLNWMGAGSDYREQIVKICSCGIVYSLEDFRDLKYVGNQPFGYDDIESLELRNCTCESTISIALDKDGRYVELNEDGDRI
;
A
#
# COMPACT_ATOMS: atom_id res chain seq x y z
N MET A 1 30.62 -4.23 -12.67
CA MET A 1 29.31 -4.47 -12.02
C MET A 1 28.99 -3.20 -11.27
N GLU A 2 28.25 -2.31 -11.92
CA GLU A 2 27.96 -0.96 -11.45
C GLU A 2 26.79 -1.04 -10.47
N THR A 3 27.08 -0.82 -9.19
CA THR A 3 26.06 -0.55 -8.17
C THR A 3 25.57 0.87 -8.37
N LEU A 4 24.29 1.01 -8.74
CA LEU A 4 23.63 2.30 -8.96
C LEU A 4 23.70 3.14 -7.67
N ASN A 5 24.33 4.30 -7.79
CA ASN A 5 24.39 5.34 -6.77
C ASN A 5 22.98 5.91 -6.52
N TRP A 6 22.44 5.69 -5.32
CA TRP A 6 21.28 6.41 -4.82
C TRP A 6 21.74 7.76 -4.25
N MET A 7 21.75 8.79 -5.09
CA MET A 7 21.95 10.19 -4.67
C MET A 7 20.59 10.82 -4.44
N GLY A 8 20.36 11.27 -3.21
CA GLY A 8 19.08 11.81 -2.76
C GLY A 8 18.70 13.15 -3.39
N ALA A 9 17.39 13.37 -3.48
CA ALA A 9 16.75 14.66 -3.63
C ALA A 9 15.77 14.81 -2.46
N GLY A 10 15.91 15.90 -1.70
CA GLY A 10 15.06 16.16 -0.54
C GLY A 10 13.64 16.57 -0.93
N SER A 11 12.67 16.15 -0.12
CA SER A 11 11.57 16.99 0.39
C SER A 11 10.83 16.23 1.49
N ASP A 12 10.43 17.01 2.47
CA ASP A 12 9.87 16.68 3.77
C ASP A 12 8.43 16.12 3.69
N TYR A 13 8.21 15.02 2.96
CA TYR A 13 7.06 14.13 3.14
C TYR A 13 7.52 12.77 2.64
N ARG A 14 7.82 11.83 3.55
CA ARG A 14 7.98 10.43 3.15
C ARG A 14 6.64 10.00 2.57
N GLU A 15 6.50 10.01 1.26
CA GLU A 15 5.48 9.22 0.56
C GLU A 15 5.65 7.80 1.05
N GLN A 16 4.84 7.42 2.05
CA GLN A 16 4.91 6.11 2.66
C GLN A 16 4.53 5.13 1.56
N ILE A 17 5.49 4.31 1.13
CA ILE A 17 5.25 3.22 0.21
C ILE A 17 4.33 2.25 0.95
N VAL A 18 3.09 2.11 0.49
CA VAL A 18 2.09 1.24 1.14
C VAL A 18 1.90 -0.06 0.39
N LYS A 19 2.21 -0.10 -0.91
CA LYS A 19 2.03 -1.29 -1.72
C LYS A 19 2.96 -1.36 -2.91
N ILE A 20 3.47 -2.56 -3.16
CA ILE A 20 4.14 -2.93 -4.41
C ILE A 20 3.24 -3.93 -5.12
N CYS A 21 2.87 -3.62 -6.36
CA CYS A 21 2.17 -4.57 -7.22
C CYS A 21 3.14 -5.65 -7.73
N SER A 22 2.63 -6.84 -8.02
CA SER A 22 3.41 -7.91 -8.68
C SER A 22 4.01 -7.49 -10.04
N CYS A 23 3.47 -6.46 -10.69
CA CYS A 23 4.05 -5.89 -11.92
C CYS A 23 5.26 -4.96 -11.67
N GLY A 24 5.64 -4.74 -10.40
CA GLY A 24 6.79 -3.93 -10.00
C GLY A 24 6.50 -2.44 -9.77
N ILE A 25 5.25 -1.98 -9.95
CA ILE A 25 4.87 -0.60 -9.62
C ILE A 25 4.74 -0.46 -8.11
N VAL A 26 5.30 0.62 -7.60
CA VAL A 26 5.27 1.01 -6.19
C VAL A 26 4.27 2.14 -6.04
N TYR A 27 3.41 2.05 -5.03
CA TYR A 27 2.36 3.03 -4.75
C TYR A 27 2.58 3.67 -3.38
N SER A 28 2.53 5.01 -3.36
CA SER A 28 2.26 5.76 -2.14
C SER A 28 0.80 5.57 -1.71
N LEU A 29 0.44 5.96 -0.48
CA LEU A 29 -0.96 5.89 -0.04
C LEU A 29 -1.89 6.75 -0.90
N GLU A 30 -1.42 7.92 -1.34
CA GLU A 30 -2.18 8.82 -2.20
C GLU A 30 -2.37 8.22 -3.59
N ASP A 31 -1.30 7.73 -4.22
CA ASP A 31 -1.38 7.09 -5.54
C ASP A 31 -2.27 5.84 -5.51
N PHE A 32 -2.18 5.04 -4.44
CA PHE A 32 -3.06 3.90 -4.25
C PHE A 32 -4.53 4.34 -4.24
N ARG A 33 -4.87 5.43 -3.54
CA ARG A 33 -6.25 5.93 -3.44
C ARG A 33 -6.79 6.54 -4.75
N ASP A 34 -5.92 6.88 -5.68
CA ASP A 34 -6.31 7.29 -7.04
C ASP A 34 -6.57 6.11 -7.98
N LEU A 35 -6.14 4.89 -7.62
CA LEU A 35 -6.44 3.69 -8.39
C LEU A 35 -7.94 3.38 -8.39
N LYS A 36 -8.39 2.64 -9.40
CA LYS A 36 -9.79 2.22 -9.51
C LYS A 36 -10.18 1.37 -8.30
N TYR A 37 -11.07 1.91 -7.47
CA TYR A 37 -11.69 1.19 -6.36
C TYR A 37 -12.51 0.00 -6.87
N VAL A 38 -12.32 -1.17 -6.27
CA VAL A 38 -13.06 -2.40 -6.64
C VAL A 38 -13.83 -3.02 -5.49
N GLY A 39 -13.52 -2.67 -4.23
CA GLY A 39 -14.32 -3.10 -3.08
C GLY A 39 -13.57 -3.05 -1.76
N ASN A 40 -14.25 -3.49 -0.70
CA ASN A 40 -13.63 -3.79 0.59
C ASN A 40 -13.94 -5.24 0.96
N GLN A 41 -12.95 -5.91 1.54
CA GLN A 41 -13.13 -7.24 2.13
C GLN A 41 -13.00 -7.12 3.65
N PRO A 42 -13.99 -7.57 4.45
CA PRO A 42 -13.84 -7.61 5.90
C PRO A 42 -12.72 -8.59 6.28
N PHE A 43 -11.88 -8.21 7.24
CA PHE A 43 -10.77 -9.04 7.73
C PHE A 43 -10.96 -9.41 9.19
N GLY A 44 -11.27 -8.42 10.04
CA GLY A 44 -11.70 -8.64 11.43
C GLY A 44 -10.66 -9.34 12.31
N TYR A 45 -9.39 -8.97 12.16
CA TYR A 45 -8.28 -9.49 12.96
C TYR A 45 -7.47 -8.34 13.57
N ASP A 46 -7.22 -8.41 14.88
CA ASP A 46 -6.60 -7.33 15.67
C ASP A 46 -7.29 -5.96 15.48
N ASP A 47 -6.52 -4.94 15.10
CA ASP A 47 -6.98 -3.58 14.81
C ASP A 47 -7.41 -3.38 13.35
N ILE A 48 -7.36 -4.44 12.52
CA ILE A 48 -7.68 -4.37 11.08
C ILE A 48 -9.14 -4.76 10.87
N GLU A 49 -9.93 -3.80 10.43
CA GLU A 49 -11.34 -3.99 10.12
C GLU A 49 -11.52 -4.58 8.72
N SER A 50 -10.81 -4.03 7.74
CA SER A 50 -11.00 -4.41 6.33
C SER A 50 -9.76 -4.24 5.47
N LEU A 51 -9.78 -4.90 4.31
CA LEU A 51 -8.85 -4.69 3.21
C LEU A 51 -9.54 -3.84 2.14
N GLU A 52 -8.96 -2.69 1.80
CA GLU A 52 -9.39 -1.89 0.65
C GLU A 52 -8.75 -2.46 -0.61
N LEU A 53 -9.58 -2.82 -1.59
CA LEU A 53 -9.17 -3.45 -2.83
C LEU A 53 -9.25 -2.44 -3.97
N ARG A 54 -8.15 -2.33 -4.72
CA ARG A 54 -8.06 -1.47 -5.91
C ARG A 54 -7.33 -2.16 -7.04
N ASN A 55 -7.61 -1.75 -8.27
CA ASN A 55 -6.90 -2.27 -9.43
C ASN A 55 -5.68 -1.43 -9.76
N CYS A 56 -4.53 -2.09 -9.81
CA CYS A 56 -3.32 -1.58 -10.42
C CYS A 56 -3.56 -1.23 -11.91
N THR A 57 -2.69 -0.40 -12.48
CA THR A 57 -2.69 -0.09 -13.91
C THR A 57 -2.44 -1.31 -14.80
N CYS A 58 -1.81 -2.37 -14.26
CA CYS A 58 -1.68 -3.67 -14.91
C CYS A 58 -2.90 -4.59 -14.73
N GLU A 59 -4.03 -4.05 -14.25
CA GLU A 59 -5.32 -4.72 -14.04
C GLU A 59 -5.37 -5.77 -12.92
N SER A 60 -4.25 -6.01 -12.23
CA SER A 60 -4.26 -6.84 -11.02
C SER A 60 -4.95 -6.12 -9.86
N THR A 61 -5.56 -6.87 -8.96
CA THR A 61 -6.10 -6.33 -7.71
C THR A 61 -5.04 -6.36 -6.63
N ILE A 62 -4.86 -5.21 -5.98
CA ILE A 62 -3.97 -5.03 -4.83
C ILE A 62 -4.77 -4.51 -3.64
N SER A 63 -4.24 -4.73 -2.44
CA SER A 63 -4.92 -4.40 -1.18
C SER A 63 -4.04 -3.64 -0.20
N ILE A 64 -4.66 -2.77 0.58
CA ILE A 64 -4.10 -2.22 1.82
C ILE A 64 -5.03 -2.53 3.00
N ALA A 65 -4.48 -2.58 4.22
CA ALA A 65 -5.24 -2.79 5.43
C ALA A 65 -5.75 -1.48 6.01
N LEU A 66 -6.99 -1.51 6.52
CA LEU A 66 -7.65 -0.38 7.16
C LEU A 66 -8.13 -0.74 8.57
N ASP A 67 -8.00 0.21 9.49
CA ASP A 67 -8.60 0.12 10.83
C ASP A 67 -10.11 0.42 10.80
N LYS A 68 -10.76 0.31 11.96
CA LYS A 68 -12.19 0.63 12.17
C LYS A 68 -12.60 2.06 11.79
N ASP A 69 -11.65 2.99 11.79
CA ASP A 69 -11.86 4.40 11.41
C ASP A 69 -11.58 4.63 9.91
N GLY A 70 -11.22 3.57 9.15
CA GLY A 70 -10.86 3.65 7.74
C GLY A 70 -9.46 4.20 7.48
N ARG A 71 -8.58 4.21 8.49
CA ARG A 71 -7.19 4.67 8.34
C ARG A 71 -6.30 3.52 7.89
N TYR A 72 -5.30 3.84 7.07
CA TYR A 72 -4.29 2.88 6.65
C TYR A 72 -3.53 2.32 7.85
N VAL A 73 -3.33 1.01 7.84
CA VAL A 73 -2.51 0.28 8.81
C VAL A 73 -1.36 -0.37 8.04
N GLU A 74 -0.13 -0.05 8.44
CA GLU A 74 1.07 -0.71 7.93
C GLU A 74 1.20 -2.10 8.56
N LEU A 75 1.36 -3.11 7.70
CA LEU A 75 1.53 -4.50 8.11
C LEU A 75 2.92 -4.99 7.72
N ASN A 76 3.50 -5.85 8.54
CA ASN A 76 4.67 -6.64 8.20
C ASN A 76 4.30 -7.81 7.28
N GLU A 77 5.30 -8.63 6.94
CA GLU A 77 5.14 -9.80 6.08
C GLU A 77 4.27 -10.90 6.73
N ASP A 78 4.25 -10.96 8.07
CA ASP A 78 3.44 -11.87 8.88
C ASP A 78 1.97 -11.39 9.02
N GLY A 79 1.65 -10.17 8.57
CA GLY A 79 0.34 -9.55 8.69
C GLY A 79 0.08 -8.86 10.04
N ASP A 80 1.10 -8.75 10.89
CA ASP A 80 1.05 -7.96 12.12
C ASP A 80 1.33 -6.48 11.82
N ARG A 81 0.75 -5.60 12.64
CA ARG A 81 0.98 -4.17 12.57
C ARG A 81 2.42 -3.79 12.95
N ILE A 82 3.00 -2.83 12.23
CA ILE A 82 4.30 -2.20 12.53
C ILE A 82 4.12 -0.92 13.35
#